data_AF-A0A2H0PM15-F1
#
_entry.id   AF-A0A2H0PM15-F1
#
_cell.length_a   1.000
_cell.length_b   1.000
_cell.length_c   1.000
_cell.angle_alpha   90.00
_cell.angle_beta   90.00
_cell.angle_gamma   90.00
#
_symmetry.space_group_name_H-M   'P 1'
#
loop_
_entity.id
_entity.type
_entity.pdbx_description
1 polymer ?
#
loop_
_entity_poly.entity_id
_entity_poly.type
_entity_poly.pdbx_seq_one_letter_code
_entity_poly.pdbx_strand_id
1 'polypeptide(L)'
;MRSLSIATLNLFLASSLYAHGGEDHSKATPEKQLESKPEKIEKIDKIKLEAIDRSYRKTLQPIFESKCYDCHSNKTDYPWYHSIPGIKQMINSHIEEGKEHIILSEGFPFQGHGSSSEDLEELKEVVEEETMPIWQYKLIHWNSGLTEKEKEIVLEWVKESSSILEID
;
A
#
# COMPACT_ATOMS: atom_id res chain seq x y z
N MET A 1 -35.34 -52.17 -32.92
CA MET A 1 -34.76 -53.06 -33.95
C MET A 1 -33.29 -52.71 -34.10
N ARG A 2 -32.41 -53.69 -33.84
CA ARG A 2 -31.08 -53.95 -34.41
C ARG A 2 -30.02 -52.82 -34.40
N SER A 3 -28.76 -53.00 -34.03
CA SER A 3 -27.99 -54.04 -33.33
C SER A 3 -26.53 -53.59 -33.38
N LEU A 4 -25.83 -53.71 -32.24
CA LEU A 4 -24.45 -54.11 -32.00
C LEU A 4 -23.26 -53.65 -32.89
N SER A 5 -22.25 -53.09 -32.18
CA SER A 5 -20.82 -53.43 -32.11
C SER A 5 -20.00 -53.72 -33.38
N ILE A 6 -18.78 -53.16 -33.44
CA ILE A 6 -17.51 -53.90 -33.25
C ILE A 6 -16.32 -52.91 -33.21
N ALA A 7 -15.35 -53.27 -32.37
CA ALA A 7 -14.09 -52.60 -32.07
C ALA A 7 -13.00 -52.79 -33.13
N THR A 8 -12.04 -51.87 -33.18
CA THR A 8 -10.63 -52.02 -33.60
C THR A 8 -9.88 -50.76 -33.14
N LEU A 9 -8.59 -50.67 -32.86
CA LEU A 9 -7.46 -51.57 -32.63
C LEU A 9 -6.31 -50.61 -32.23
N ASN A 10 -5.58 -50.88 -31.16
CA ASN A 10 -4.41 -50.10 -30.75
C ASN A 10 -3.33 -50.11 -31.85
N LEU A 11 -2.71 -48.96 -32.13
CA LEU A 11 -1.39 -48.92 -32.77
C LEU A 11 -0.50 -47.88 -32.11
N PHE A 12 0.45 -48.38 -31.33
CA PHE A 12 1.66 -47.69 -30.91
C PHE A 12 2.46 -47.23 -32.14
N LEU A 13 2.84 -45.96 -32.21
CA LEU A 13 4.10 -45.57 -32.85
C LEU A 13 4.90 -44.72 -31.86
N ALA A 14 5.93 -45.36 -31.31
CA ALA A 14 7.09 -44.69 -30.74
C ALA A 14 8.03 -44.24 -31.87
N SER A 15 9.01 -43.41 -31.49
CA SER A 15 10.18 -42.90 -32.23
C SER A 15 9.95 -41.53 -32.90
N SER A 16 10.83 -40.52 -32.77
CA SER A 16 12.26 -40.52 -32.50
C SER A 16 12.74 -39.20 -31.87
N LEU A 17 13.63 -39.34 -30.87
CA LEU A 17 14.96 -38.72 -30.77
C LEU A 17 15.11 -37.27 -31.25
N TYR A 18 15.29 -36.35 -30.29
CA TYR A 18 16.24 -35.26 -30.48
C TYR A 18 17.31 -35.35 -29.40
N ALA A 19 18.47 -35.83 -29.83
CA ALA A 19 19.71 -35.81 -29.08
C ALA A 19 20.46 -34.52 -29.45
N HIS A 20 20.76 -33.69 -28.48
CA HIS A 20 21.95 -32.82 -28.44
C HIS A 20 22.48 -32.97 -27.02
N GLY A 21 23.66 -33.56 -26.83
CA GLY A 21 24.93 -33.00 -27.27
C GLY A 21 25.61 -32.55 -25.99
N GLY A 22 26.39 -33.46 -25.40
CA GLY A 22 26.99 -33.27 -24.09
C GLY A 22 28.10 -32.25 -24.09
N GLU A 23 28.18 -31.49 -23.00
CA GLU A 23 29.45 -31.00 -22.45
C GLU A 23 29.41 -31.22 -20.94
N ASP A 24 30.36 -32.04 -20.49
CA ASP A 24 30.52 -32.39 -19.08
C ASP A 24 31.14 -31.22 -18.32
N HIS A 25 30.42 -30.69 -17.34
CA HIS A 25 31.04 -29.92 -16.27
C HIS A 25 30.90 -30.67 -14.95
N SER A 26 31.92 -31.49 -14.71
CA SER A 26 32.30 -31.98 -13.40
C SER A 26 32.48 -30.83 -12.42
N LYS A 27 31.68 -30.81 -11.35
CA LYS A 27 32.10 -30.74 -9.94
C LYS A 27 30.87 -30.63 -9.05
N ALA A 28 30.49 -31.75 -8.45
CA ALA A 28 29.72 -31.74 -7.22
C ALA A 28 30.59 -31.12 -6.11
N THR A 29 30.05 -30.13 -5.40
CA THR A 29 30.60 -29.58 -4.16
C THR A 29 29.39 -29.23 -3.29
N PRO A 30 29.45 -29.50 -1.97
CA PRO A 30 28.27 -29.92 -1.22
C PRO A 30 27.32 -28.78 -0.90
N GLU A 31 26.05 -29.11 -1.03
CA GLU A 31 24.86 -28.47 -0.49
C GLU A 31 25.11 -27.88 0.91
N LYS A 32 25.34 -26.57 0.97
CA LYS A 32 25.32 -25.79 2.22
C LYS A 32 24.25 -24.71 2.10
N GLN A 33 23.10 -25.03 2.67
CA GLN A 33 22.10 -24.14 3.27
C GLN A 33 21.46 -23.09 2.34
N LEU A 34 20.35 -23.50 1.74
CA LEU A 34 19.33 -22.65 1.16
C LEU A 34 18.07 -22.65 2.06
N GLU A 35 18.17 -22.10 3.28
CA GLU A 35 17.00 -22.01 4.20
C GLU A 35 16.82 -20.64 4.87
N SER A 36 17.58 -19.57 4.55
CA SER A 36 17.57 -18.34 5.38
C SER A 36 17.22 -17.02 4.68
N LYS A 37 16.96 -17.01 3.37
CA LYS A 37 16.80 -15.75 2.60
C LYS A 37 15.40 -15.12 2.68
N PRO A 38 14.27 -15.83 2.50
CA PRO A 38 12.94 -15.19 2.52
C PRO A 38 12.51 -14.76 3.93
N GLU A 39 12.68 -15.61 4.95
CA GLU A 39 12.28 -15.31 6.34
C GLU A 39 13.05 -14.11 6.93
N LYS A 40 14.35 -14.01 6.61
CA LYS A 40 15.18 -12.91 7.12
C LYS A 40 14.81 -11.57 6.51
N ILE A 41 14.40 -11.53 5.23
CA ILE A 41 13.98 -10.31 4.54
C ILE A 41 12.63 -9.85 5.12
N GLU A 42 11.65 -10.75 5.21
CA GLU A 42 10.34 -10.47 5.83
C GLU A 42 10.49 -9.90 7.26
N LYS A 43 11.44 -10.45 8.04
CA LYS A 43 11.72 -9.97 9.38
C LYS A 43 12.35 -8.57 9.41
N ILE A 44 13.20 -8.23 8.45
CA ILE A 44 13.81 -6.89 8.36
C ILE A 44 12.75 -5.87 7.97
N ASP A 45 11.91 -6.18 6.99
CA ASP A 45 10.84 -5.29 6.52
C ASP A 45 9.86 -4.99 7.65
N LYS A 46 9.46 -6.01 8.42
CA LYS A 46 8.63 -5.82 9.60
C LYS A 46 9.25 -4.86 10.63
N ILE A 47 10.54 -5.00 10.92
CA ILE A 47 11.25 -4.12 11.87
C ILE A 47 11.26 -2.68 11.36
N LYS A 48 11.49 -2.48 10.06
CA LYS A 48 11.45 -1.16 9.41
C LYS A 48 10.06 -0.52 9.56
N LEU A 49 9.00 -1.25 9.21
CA LEU A 49 7.61 -0.79 9.33
C LEU A 49 7.24 -0.43 10.78
N GLU A 50 7.60 -1.27 11.74
CA GLU A 50 7.35 -1.01 13.17
C GLU A 50 8.11 0.23 13.68
N ALA A 51 9.29 0.52 13.15
CA ALA A 51 10.05 1.72 13.49
C ALA A 51 9.36 2.99 12.95
N ILE A 52 8.88 2.93 11.71
CA ILE A 52 8.14 4.02 11.08
C ILE A 52 6.82 4.29 11.82
N ASP A 53 6.03 3.25 12.12
CA ASP A 53 4.77 3.38 12.88
C ASP A 53 4.98 3.99 14.26
N ARG A 54 6.03 3.56 14.97
CA ARG A 54 6.36 4.12 16.28
C ARG A 54 6.68 5.61 16.19
N SER A 55 7.39 6.03 15.14
CA SER A 55 7.68 7.44 14.89
C SER A 55 6.38 8.20 14.57
N TYR A 56 5.56 7.67 13.65
CA TYR A 56 4.25 8.20 13.27
C TYR A 56 3.36 8.52 14.47
N ARG A 57 3.14 7.52 15.34
CA ARG A 57 2.28 7.68 16.53
C ARG A 57 2.79 8.73 17.50
N LYS A 58 4.11 8.92 17.55
CA LYS A 58 4.76 9.86 18.47
C LYS A 58 4.70 11.29 17.95
N THR A 59 4.90 11.49 16.64
CA THR A 59 5.14 12.82 16.05
C THR A 59 3.96 13.33 15.22
N LEU A 60 3.35 12.47 14.40
CA LEU A 60 2.36 12.88 13.41
C LEU A 60 0.93 12.66 13.86
N GLN A 61 0.64 11.62 14.66
CA GLN A 61 -0.72 11.31 15.07
C GLN A 61 -1.49 12.52 15.66
N PRO A 62 -0.92 13.36 16.55
CA PRO A 62 -1.64 14.54 17.05
C PRO A 62 -1.97 15.57 15.96
N ILE A 63 -1.10 15.71 14.95
CA ILE A 63 -1.30 16.61 13.82
C ILE A 63 -2.42 16.04 12.94
N PHE A 64 -2.35 14.75 12.59
CA PHE A 64 -3.31 14.13 11.67
C PHE A 64 -4.68 13.95 12.30
N GLU A 65 -4.78 13.70 13.61
CA GLU A 65 -6.03 13.76 14.36
C GLU A 65 -6.73 15.11 14.18
N SER A 66 -5.99 16.21 14.19
CA SER A 66 -6.56 17.56 14.05
C SER A 66 -6.80 18.00 12.60
N LYS A 67 -6.09 17.42 11.62
CA LYS A 67 -5.99 17.99 10.27
C LYS A 67 -6.49 17.06 9.16
N CYS A 68 -6.46 15.75 9.39
CA CYS A 68 -6.67 14.74 8.35
C CYS A 68 -7.79 13.75 8.71
N TYR A 69 -7.97 13.42 9.99
CA TYR A 69 -8.83 12.31 10.42
C TYR A 69 -10.33 12.54 10.18
N ASP A 70 -10.77 13.79 10.01
CA ASP A 70 -12.13 14.09 9.55
C ASP A 70 -12.48 13.32 8.26
N CYS A 71 -11.51 13.12 7.37
CA CYS A 71 -11.70 12.38 6.12
C CYS A 71 -10.96 11.04 6.09
N HIS A 72 -9.72 10.99 6.58
CA HIS A 72 -8.80 9.85 6.43
C HIS A 72 -8.71 8.95 7.68
N SER A 73 -9.84 8.72 8.37
CA SER A 73 -9.90 7.79 9.51
C SER A 73 -11.00 6.76 9.35
N ASN A 74 -10.88 5.63 10.05
CA ASN A 74 -11.95 4.62 10.09
C ASN A 74 -13.24 5.13 10.75
N LYS A 75 -13.17 6.22 11.52
CA LYS A 75 -14.33 6.83 12.17
C LYS A 75 -14.34 8.34 11.93
N THR A 76 -15.21 8.74 11.00
CA THR A 76 -15.43 10.16 10.69
C THR A 76 -16.37 10.81 11.69
N ASP A 77 -15.93 11.92 12.28
CA ASP A 77 -16.79 12.84 13.02
C ASP A 77 -17.38 13.88 12.05
N TYR A 78 -18.67 13.74 11.76
CA TYR A 78 -19.34 14.58 10.77
C TYR A 78 -19.72 15.96 11.33
N PRO A 79 -19.59 17.03 10.53
CA PRO A 79 -20.04 18.36 10.92
C PRO A 79 -21.57 18.43 10.99
N TRP A 80 -22.12 19.37 11.76
CA TRP A 80 -23.57 19.52 11.95
C TRP A 80 -24.38 19.68 10.65
N TYR A 81 -23.78 20.27 9.61
CA TYR A 81 -24.42 20.49 8.32
C TYR A 81 -24.44 19.24 7.42
N HIS A 82 -23.81 18.13 7.83
CA HIS A 82 -23.90 16.83 7.15
C HIS A 82 -25.32 16.30 7.08
N SER A 83 -26.24 16.75 7.94
CA SER A 83 -27.65 16.35 7.88
C SER A 83 -28.43 16.98 6.72
N ILE A 84 -27.87 17.94 6.00
CA ILE A 84 -28.55 18.65 4.91
C ILE A 84 -28.50 17.81 3.63
N PRO A 85 -29.65 17.46 3.01
CA PRO A 85 -29.67 16.76 1.73
C PRO A 85 -28.93 17.53 0.63
N GLY A 86 -28.22 16.83 -0.25
CA GLY A 86 -27.28 17.38 -1.22
C GLY A 86 -25.86 17.48 -0.64
N ILE A 87 -25.70 18.22 0.45
CA ILE A 87 -24.41 18.37 1.15
C ILE A 87 -23.94 17.04 1.73
N LYS A 88 -24.87 16.26 2.32
CA LYS A 88 -24.61 14.91 2.83
C LYS A 88 -23.92 14.02 1.80
N GLN A 89 -24.50 13.94 0.60
CA GLN A 89 -23.99 13.07 -0.47
C GLN A 89 -22.61 13.53 -0.95
N MET A 90 -22.43 14.85 -1.10
CA MET A 90 -21.14 15.42 -1.48
C MET A 90 -20.05 15.10 -0.45
N ILE A 91 -20.32 15.33 0.84
CA ILE A 91 -19.37 15.02 1.93
C ILE A 91 -19.04 13.53 1.96
N ASN A 92 -20.06 12.67 1.89
CA ASN A 92 -19.86 11.23 1.87
C ASN A 92 -18.99 10.79 0.69
N SER A 93 -19.22 11.36 -0.50
CA SER A 93 -18.42 11.03 -1.69
C SER A 93 -16.95 11.38 -1.50
N HIS A 94 -16.64 12.59 -1.01
CA HIS A 94 -15.25 13.00 -0.79
C HIS A 94 -14.56 12.18 0.31
N ILE A 95 -15.29 11.81 1.37
CA ILE A 95 -14.74 10.99 2.44
C ILE A 95 -14.48 9.57 1.94
N GLU A 96 -15.40 8.99 1.16
CA GLU A 96 -15.21 7.66 0.58
C GLU A 96 -13.98 7.64 -0.33
N GLU A 97 -13.88 8.59 -1.27
CA GLU A 97 -12.71 8.76 -2.14
C GLU A 97 -11.43 8.94 -1.34
N GLY A 98 -11.42 9.82 -0.32
CA GLY A 98 -10.25 10.00 0.53
C GLY A 98 -9.79 8.71 1.24
N LYS A 99 -10.73 7.88 1.70
CA LYS A 99 -10.42 6.59 2.36
C LYS A 99 -10.00 5.49 1.40
N GLU A 100 -10.45 5.54 0.15
CA GLU A 100 -9.95 4.64 -0.89
C GLU A 100 -8.45 4.85 -1.09
N HIS A 101 -8.01 6.12 -1.09
CA HIS A 101 -6.59 6.46 -1.16
C HIS A 101 -5.83 6.07 0.10
N ILE A 102 -6.24 6.58 1.27
CA ILE A 102 -5.46 6.39 2.50
C ILE A 102 -6.31 6.52 3.77
N ILE A 103 -6.07 5.64 4.74
CA ILE A 103 -6.61 5.66 6.10
C ILE A 103 -5.45 5.73 7.08
N LEU A 104 -5.35 6.87 7.77
CA LEU A 104 -4.23 7.22 8.65
C LEU A 104 -4.44 6.74 10.09
N SER A 105 -5.69 6.51 10.51
CA SER A 105 -6.02 6.23 11.92
C SER A 105 -5.46 4.91 12.47
N GLU A 106 -5.10 3.98 11.59
CA GLU A 106 -4.59 2.66 11.98
C GLU A 106 -3.08 2.64 12.23
N GLY A 107 -2.38 3.70 11.80
CA GLY A 107 -0.91 3.76 11.84
C GLY A 107 -0.27 3.29 10.55
N PHE A 108 1.04 3.15 10.57
CA PHE A 108 1.84 2.73 9.41
C PHE A 108 2.10 1.21 9.45
N PRO A 109 2.12 0.49 8.31
CA PRO A 109 1.76 0.96 6.96
C PRO A 109 0.29 1.36 6.90
N PHE A 110 0.00 2.41 6.14
CA PHE A 110 -1.36 2.92 6.03
C PHE A 110 -2.23 1.91 5.27
N GLN A 111 -3.53 1.94 5.55
CA GLN A 111 -4.50 1.21 4.73
C GLN A 111 -4.92 2.10 3.57
N GLY A 112 -5.15 1.51 2.41
CA GLY A 112 -5.43 2.24 1.18
C GLY A 112 -5.19 1.34 -0.02
N HIS A 113 -5.22 1.92 -1.22
CA HIS A 113 -4.86 1.20 -2.45
C HIS A 113 -3.34 1.19 -2.71
N GLY A 114 -2.60 2.13 -2.11
CA GLY A 114 -1.17 2.31 -2.31
C GLY A 114 -0.28 1.34 -1.53
N SER A 115 0.93 1.17 -2.02
CA SER A 115 2.05 0.63 -1.23
C SER A 115 2.57 1.66 -0.25
N SER A 116 3.29 1.22 0.79
CA SER A 116 3.89 2.13 1.78
C SER A 116 4.81 3.18 1.18
N SER A 117 5.43 2.92 0.03
CA SER A 117 6.24 3.89 -0.72
C SER A 117 5.38 4.91 -1.46
N GLU A 118 4.31 4.44 -2.12
CA GLU A 118 3.38 5.31 -2.86
C GLU A 118 2.63 6.23 -1.90
N ASP A 119 2.17 5.71 -0.75
CA ASP A 119 1.49 6.50 0.27
C ASP A 119 2.38 7.63 0.83
N LEU A 120 3.69 7.37 0.99
CA LEU A 120 4.64 8.37 1.45
C LEU A 120 4.88 9.46 0.41
N GLU A 121 4.99 9.10 -0.87
CA GLU A 121 5.14 10.08 -1.95
C GLU A 121 3.87 10.91 -2.14
N GLU A 122 2.69 10.28 -2.16
CA GLU A 122 1.41 11.00 -2.24
C GLU A 122 1.23 11.93 -1.05
N LEU A 123 1.57 11.49 0.18
CA LEU A 123 1.53 12.35 1.36
C LEU A 123 2.48 13.55 1.25
N LYS A 124 3.68 13.36 0.68
CA LYS A 124 4.62 14.46 0.42
C LYS A 124 4.04 15.44 -0.59
N GLU A 125 3.57 14.94 -1.73
CA GLU A 125 3.00 15.78 -2.81
C GLU A 125 1.83 16.63 -2.29
N VAL A 126 0.85 16.04 -1.59
CA VAL A 126 -0.31 16.81 -1.11
C VAL A 126 0.03 17.85 -0.04
N VAL A 127 1.13 17.64 0.71
CA VAL A 127 1.63 18.59 1.71
C VAL A 127 2.43 19.71 1.06
N GLU A 128 3.30 19.39 0.09
CA GLU A 128 4.11 20.37 -0.65
C GLU A 128 3.24 21.27 -1.55
N GLU A 129 2.26 20.68 -2.23
CA GLU A 129 1.36 21.40 -3.14
C GLU A 129 0.16 22.05 -2.42
N GLU A 130 -0.01 21.79 -1.12
CA GLU A 130 -1.13 22.27 -0.31
C GLU A 130 -2.52 21.93 -0.87
N THR A 131 -2.61 20.83 -1.63
CA THR A 131 -3.87 20.36 -2.25
C THR A 131 -4.85 19.82 -1.20
N MET A 132 -4.34 19.43 -0.03
CA MET A 132 -5.15 19.02 1.12
C MET A 132 -5.26 20.10 2.20
N PRO A 133 -6.40 20.20 2.90
CA PRO A 133 -7.69 19.64 2.49
C PRO A 133 -8.21 20.32 1.20
N ILE A 134 -9.14 19.65 0.49
CA ILE A 134 -9.73 20.16 -0.75
C ILE A 134 -10.29 21.58 -0.58
N TRP A 135 -10.25 22.37 -1.66
CA TRP A 135 -10.62 23.80 -1.61
C TRP A 135 -12.04 24.04 -1.08
N GLN A 136 -13.01 23.18 -1.41
CA GLN A 136 -14.40 23.29 -0.93
C GLN A 136 -14.47 23.22 0.59
N TYR A 137 -13.64 22.37 1.20
CA TYR A 137 -13.57 22.22 2.64
C TYR A 137 -12.92 23.45 3.27
N LYS A 138 -11.82 23.97 2.69
CA LYS A 138 -11.14 25.20 3.14
C LYS A 138 -12.05 26.44 3.15
N LEU A 139 -13.05 26.54 2.27
CA LEU A 139 -13.98 27.67 2.27
C LEU A 139 -14.81 27.80 3.56
N ILE A 140 -15.13 26.68 4.18
CA ILE A 140 -15.92 26.64 5.43
C ILE A 140 -14.98 26.52 6.63
N HIS A 141 -13.87 25.80 6.45
CA HIS A 141 -12.85 25.52 7.46
C HIS A 141 -11.53 26.20 7.11
N TRP A 142 -11.53 27.52 7.11
CA TRP A 142 -10.39 28.35 6.69
C TRP A 142 -9.07 28.06 7.44
N ASN A 143 -9.13 27.49 8.64
CA ASN A 143 -7.96 27.16 9.48
C ASN A 143 -7.65 25.64 9.53
N SER A 144 -8.18 24.86 8.58
CA SER A 144 -8.00 23.41 8.53
C SER A 144 -6.67 22.94 7.95
N GLY A 145 -5.98 23.79 7.18
CA GLY A 145 -4.67 23.47 6.63
C GLY A 145 -3.60 23.27 7.71
N LEU A 146 -2.52 22.60 7.33
CA LEU A 146 -1.30 22.53 8.12
C LEU A 146 -0.65 23.91 8.22
N THR A 147 -0.16 24.24 9.41
CA THR A 147 0.77 25.37 9.60
C THR A 147 2.13 25.04 8.98
N GLU A 148 2.94 26.06 8.68
CA GLU A 148 4.30 25.84 8.16
C GLU A 148 5.14 24.91 9.05
N LYS A 149 5.00 25.04 10.38
CA LYS A 149 5.70 24.16 11.32
C LYS A 149 5.21 22.71 11.24
N GLU A 150 3.91 22.49 11.09
CA GLU A 150 3.34 21.15 10.93
C GLU A 150 3.75 20.54 9.58
N LYS A 151 3.75 21.32 8.48
CA LYS A 151 4.25 20.87 7.17
C LYS A 151 5.70 20.40 7.26
N GLU A 152 6.58 21.19 7.86
CA GLU A 152 7.99 20.79 8.08
C GLU A 152 8.12 19.47 8.84
N ILE A 153 7.31 19.27 9.88
CA ILE A 153 7.32 18.04 10.68
C ILE A 153 6.88 16.83 9.85
N VAL A 154 5.82 16.99 9.05
CA VAL A 154 5.31 15.93 8.17
C VAL A 154 6.33 15.58 7.09
N LEU A 155 6.89 16.58 6.41
CA LEU A 155 7.85 16.37 5.32
C LEU A 155 9.16 15.74 5.81
N GLU A 156 9.67 16.14 6.97
CA GLU A 156 10.86 15.48 7.53
C GLU A 156 10.56 14.03 7.92
N TRP A 157 9.39 13.75 8.51
CA TRP A 157 9.00 12.38 8.83
C TRP A 157 8.86 11.51 7.57
N VAL A 158 8.27 12.04 6.49
CA VAL A 158 8.16 11.32 5.21
C VAL A 158 9.55 10.98 4.69
N LYS A 159 10.45 11.96 4.62
CA LYS A 159 11.82 11.78 4.16
C LYS A 159 12.60 10.73 4.97
N GLU A 160 12.50 10.77 6.30
CA GLU A 160 13.11 9.77 7.18
C GLU A 160 12.53 8.37 6.94
N SER A 161 11.22 8.28 6.78
CA SER A 161 10.50 7.01 6.55
C SER A 161 10.85 6.41 5.19
N SER A 162 10.93 7.23 4.13
CA SER A 162 11.35 6.80 2.80
C SER A 162 12.79 6.28 2.79
N SER A 163 13.68 6.94 3.54
CA SER A 163 15.06 6.47 3.71
C SER A 163 15.14 5.12 4.44
N ILE A 164 14.31 4.89 5.45
CA ILE A 164 14.21 3.58 6.14
C ILE A 164 13.77 2.47 5.17
N LEU A 165 12.83 2.80 4.28
CA LEU A 165 12.34 1.88 3.25
C LEU A 165 13.31 1.71 2.07
N GLU A 166 14.43 2.44 2.02
CA GLU A 166 15.39 2.43 0.91
C GLU A 166 14.74 2.81 -0.44
N ILE A 167 13.83 3.78 -0.40
CA ILE A 167 13.21 4.38 -1.59
C ILE A 167 14.16 5.50 -2.08
N ASP A 168 14.80 5.29 -3.23
CA ASP A 168 15.69 6.25 -3.90
C ASP A 168 14.92 7.35 -4.66
#